data_AF-A0A7S0SRW4-F1
#
_entry.id   AF-A0A7S0SRW4-F1
#
_cell.length_a   1.000
_cell.length_b   1.000
_cell.length_c   1.000
_cell.angle_alpha   90.00
_cell.angle_beta   90.00
_cell.angle_gamma   90.00
#
_symmetry.space_group_name_H-M   'P 1'
#
loop_
_entity.id
_entity.type
_entity.pdbx_description
1 polymer ?
#
loop_
_entity_poly.entity_id
_entity_poly.type
_entity_poly.pdbx_seq_one_letter_code
_entity_poly.pdbx_strand_id
1 'polypeptide(L)'
;IRPISYVSQRPFIQNSTLRENILFGNQYDETLYNQVISDCCLLQDLSILPAGDLTEIGERGINISGGQKSRIALARSLYANNNIYLLDDPLSAVDAHVGQYLFENVILKLKRLGKCVVFVTNAMQYIKFMDNIVVIDNGRITQHGSYNDLMNDTNGLLCQMMSSFNETLRQSDIIDNLSNNDSNGNDNIIVEVKLNAINSLNNNLDLSKKVGDGKLITVEDREVGDVNINIYIKWLESSGGLIVGFILLLLCIANESSNILGQWWISQLSQSFSTKHHTILTSKWFHLVIYVLINIFVIAIVVSQE
;
A
#
# COMPACT_ATOMS: atom_id res chain seq x y z
N ILE A 1 -8.76 30.70 0.30
CA ILE A 1 -7.55 29.85 0.24
C ILE A 1 -7.23 29.65 -1.24
N ARG A 2 -6.03 29.99 -1.72
CA ARG A 2 -5.67 29.72 -3.13
C ARG A 2 -5.44 28.20 -3.27
N PRO A 3 -6.03 27.53 -4.27
CA PRO A 3 -5.82 26.10 -4.45
C PRO A 3 -4.39 25.83 -4.92
N ILE A 4 -3.77 24.77 -4.41
CA ILE A 4 -2.38 24.38 -4.64
C ILE A 4 -2.36 22.97 -5.20
N SER A 5 -1.57 22.75 -6.25
CA SER A 5 -1.25 21.41 -6.75
C SER A 5 0.02 20.92 -6.06
N TYR A 6 -0.05 19.78 -5.38
CA TYR A 6 1.09 19.16 -4.72
C TYR A 6 1.39 17.79 -5.32
N VAL A 7 2.66 17.52 -5.61
CA VAL A 7 3.18 16.22 -6.03
C VAL A 7 4.24 15.80 -5.03
N SER A 8 4.00 14.69 -4.32
CA SER A 8 4.93 14.13 -3.35
C SER A 8 6.00 13.26 -4.00
N GLN A 9 7.16 13.13 -3.35
CA GLN A 9 8.23 12.23 -3.79
C GLN A 9 7.77 10.77 -3.90
N ARG A 10 6.85 10.36 -3.01
CA ARG A 10 6.15 9.07 -3.09
C ARG A 10 4.67 9.33 -3.36
N PRO A 11 4.21 9.24 -4.61
CA PRO A 11 2.84 9.57 -4.94
C PRO A 11 1.83 8.56 -4.42
N PHE A 12 0.77 9.07 -3.81
CA PHE A 12 -0.38 8.27 -3.42
C PHE A 12 -1.34 8.10 -4.61
N ILE A 13 -1.72 6.86 -4.88
CA ILE A 13 -2.68 6.46 -5.90
C ILE A 13 -3.89 5.85 -5.19
N GLN A 14 -5.08 6.33 -5.52
CA GLN A 14 -6.34 5.84 -4.96
C GLN A 14 -6.69 4.50 -5.61
N ASN A 15 -7.33 3.61 -4.84
CA ASN A 15 -7.87 2.35 -5.36
C ASN A 15 -9.11 2.63 -6.23
N SER A 16 -8.87 2.99 -7.48
CA SER A 16 -9.89 3.27 -8.50
C SER A 16 -9.26 3.22 -9.90
N THR A 17 -10.00 3.60 -10.94
CA THR A 17 -9.50 3.67 -12.32
C THR A 17 -8.37 4.68 -12.48
N LEU A 18 -7.55 4.51 -13.53
CA LEU A 18 -6.49 5.47 -13.89
C LEU A 18 -7.08 6.85 -14.18
N ARG A 19 -8.17 6.88 -14.95
CA ARG A 19 -8.90 8.11 -15.26
C ARG A 19 -9.33 8.85 -14.00
N GLU A 20 -9.96 8.16 -13.05
CA GLU A 20 -10.37 8.79 -11.78
C GLU A 20 -9.20 9.28 -10.95
N ASN A 21 -8.07 8.57 -10.99
CA ASN A 21 -6.85 9.02 -10.34
C ASN A 21 -6.29 10.32 -10.95
N ILE A 22 -6.49 10.58 -12.24
CA ILE A 22 -6.08 11.84 -12.88
C ILE A 22 -7.12 12.95 -12.63
N LEU A 23 -8.41 12.64 -12.81
CA LEU A 23 -9.51 13.60 -12.61
C LEU A 23 -9.59 14.09 -11.16
N PHE A 24 -9.44 13.17 -10.21
CA PHE A 24 -9.41 13.43 -8.77
C PHE A 24 -10.58 14.29 -8.28
N GLY A 25 -11.79 13.98 -8.74
CA GLY A 25 -13.03 14.68 -8.40
C GLY A 25 -13.40 15.85 -9.32
N ASN A 26 -12.55 16.23 -10.27
CA ASN A 26 -12.87 17.23 -11.30
C ASN A 26 -13.74 16.63 -12.41
N GLN A 27 -14.47 17.50 -13.12
CA GLN A 27 -15.24 17.11 -14.31
C GLN A 27 -14.31 16.63 -15.42
N TYR A 28 -14.78 15.65 -16.20
CA TYR A 28 -14.04 15.12 -17.35
C TYR A 28 -14.15 16.07 -18.54
N ASP A 29 -13.01 16.58 -19.00
CA ASP A 29 -12.81 17.34 -20.22
C ASP A 29 -11.84 16.56 -21.10
N GLU A 30 -12.35 16.01 -22.19
CA GLU A 30 -11.61 15.16 -23.11
C GLU A 30 -10.39 15.88 -23.71
N THR A 31 -10.51 17.17 -24.01
CA THR A 31 -9.43 17.93 -24.67
C THR A 31 -8.26 18.15 -23.73
N LEU A 32 -8.55 18.61 -22.50
CA LEU A 32 -7.56 18.80 -21.46
C LEU A 32 -6.95 17.47 -21.02
N TYR A 33 -7.78 16.43 -20.87
CA TYR A 33 -7.34 15.11 -20.45
C TYR A 33 -6.35 14.49 -21.44
N ASN A 34 -6.67 14.52 -22.74
CA ASN A 34 -5.78 13.99 -23.78
C ASN A 34 -4.47 14.80 -23.86
N GLN A 35 -4.53 16.12 -23.68
CA GLN A 35 -3.32 16.95 -23.61
C GLN A 35 -2.43 16.56 -22.42
N VAL A 36 -3.01 16.41 -21.23
CA VAL A 36 -2.29 16.05 -20.01
C VAL A 36 -1.65 14.65 -20.12
N ILE A 37 -2.37 13.67 -20.70
CA ILE A 37 -1.83 12.33 -20.94
C ILE A 37 -0.63 12.36 -21.88
N SER A 38 -0.71 13.16 -22.95
CA SER A 38 0.39 13.36 -23.88
C SER A 38 1.60 14.02 -23.21
N ASP A 39 1.37 15.14 -22.51
CA ASP A 39 2.43 15.91 -21.83
C ASP A 39 3.15 15.05 -20.76
N CYS A 40 2.42 14.17 -20.08
CA CYS A 40 2.96 13.26 -19.07
C CYS A 40 3.51 11.94 -19.63
N CYS A 41 3.59 11.76 -20.95
CA CYS A 41 4.09 10.54 -21.59
C CYS A 41 3.35 9.26 -21.10
N LEU A 42 2.04 9.33 -20.86
CA LEU A 42 1.24 8.21 -20.35
C LEU A 42 0.61 7.36 -21.46
N LEU A 43 0.63 7.81 -22.73
CA LEU A 43 0.00 7.11 -23.86
C LEU A 43 0.49 5.66 -24.02
N GLN A 44 1.81 5.45 -23.89
CA GLN A 44 2.38 4.10 -24.01
C GLN A 44 1.96 3.21 -22.82
N ASP A 45 1.93 3.75 -21.60
CA ASP A 45 1.48 2.99 -20.43
C ASP A 45 0.01 2.59 -20.58
N LEU A 46 -0.84 3.48 -21.07
CA LEU A 46 -2.27 3.20 -21.31
C LEU A 46 -2.48 2.11 -22.35
N SER A 47 -1.66 2.05 -23.40
CA SER A 47 -1.79 1.04 -24.46
C SER A 47 -1.52 -0.39 -23.99
N ILE A 48 -0.77 -0.55 -22.90
CA ILE A 48 -0.40 -1.85 -22.32
C ILE A 48 -1.47 -2.34 -21.32
N LEU A 49 -2.29 -1.42 -20.78
CA LEU A 49 -3.31 -1.76 -19.80
C LEU A 49 -4.53 -2.43 -20.48
N PRO A 50 -5.13 -3.46 -19.86
CA PRO A 50 -6.19 -4.26 -20.47
C PRO A 50 -7.47 -3.49 -20.81
N ALA A 51 -7.80 -2.44 -20.04
CA ALA A 51 -8.93 -1.55 -20.27
C ALA A 51 -8.49 -0.10 -20.48
N GLY A 52 -7.24 0.12 -20.90
CA GLY A 52 -6.69 1.46 -21.08
C GLY A 52 -6.77 2.29 -19.81
N ASP A 53 -7.37 3.48 -19.90
CA ASP A 53 -7.51 4.41 -18.80
C ASP A 53 -8.66 4.09 -17.82
N LEU A 54 -9.55 3.17 -18.19
CA LEU A 54 -10.60 2.63 -17.31
C LEU A 54 -10.10 1.47 -16.45
N THR A 55 -8.83 1.08 -16.60
CA THR A 55 -8.23 0.01 -15.81
C THR A 55 -8.16 0.42 -14.33
N GLU A 56 -8.62 -0.46 -13.45
CA GLU A 56 -8.54 -0.29 -12.00
C GLU A 56 -7.10 -0.47 -11.49
N ILE A 57 -6.66 0.47 -10.66
CA ILE A 57 -5.32 0.53 -10.08
C ILE A 57 -5.44 0.57 -8.56
N GLY A 58 -4.55 -0.13 -7.87
CA GLY A 58 -4.46 -0.10 -6.41
C GLY A 58 -4.12 -1.48 -5.85
N GLU A 59 -4.35 -1.67 -4.54
CA GLU A 59 -4.08 -2.94 -3.85
C GLU A 59 -4.88 -4.13 -4.42
N ARG A 60 -6.07 -3.84 -4.98
CA ARG A 60 -6.96 -4.81 -5.62
C ARG A 60 -6.97 -4.70 -7.16
N GLY A 61 -6.22 -3.73 -7.71
CA GLY A 61 -6.12 -3.47 -9.15
C GLY A 61 -4.76 -3.88 -9.71
N ILE A 62 -4.42 -3.36 -10.89
CA ILE A 62 -3.09 -3.57 -11.47
C ILE A 62 -2.04 -2.81 -10.67
N ASN A 63 -0.93 -3.49 -10.36
CA ASN A 63 0.22 -2.84 -9.74
C ASN A 63 0.98 -2.01 -10.79
N ILE A 64 1.27 -0.76 -10.43
CA ILE A 64 1.92 0.23 -11.29
C ILE A 64 3.35 0.47 -10.81
N SER A 65 4.28 0.67 -11.75
CA SER A 65 5.68 0.97 -11.44
C SER A 65 5.85 2.34 -10.76
N GLY A 66 6.99 2.55 -10.08
CA GLY A 66 7.27 3.83 -9.41
C GLY A 66 7.19 5.03 -10.36
N GLY A 67 7.85 4.95 -11.52
CA GLY A 67 7.84 6.02 -12.52
C GLY A 67 6.46 6.28 -13.15
N GLN A 68 5.63 5.25 -13.30
CA GLN A 68 4.24 5.43 -13.73
C GLN A 68 3.40 6.13 -12.65
N LYS A 69 3.57 5.79 -11.37
CA LYS A 69 2.90 6.49 -10.25
C LYS A 69 3.28 7.98 -10.23
N SER A 70 4.55 8.30 -10.44
CA SER A 70 5.02 9.69 -10.53
C SER A 70 4.38 10.44 -11.71
N ARG A 71 4.31 9.82 -12.89
CA ARG A 71 3.64 10.42 -14.06
C ARG A 71 2.15 10.62 -13.87
N ILE A 72 1.44 9.69 -13.23
CA ILE A 72 0.00 9.83 -12.92
C ILE A 72 -0.23 10.98 -11.93
N ALA A 73 0.63 11.11 -10.90
CA ALA A 73 0.50 12.20 -9.93
C ALA A 73 0.84 13.57 -10.54
N LEU A 74 1.83 13.62 -11.44
CA LEU A 74 2.10 14.81 -12.24
C LEU A 74 0.90 15.17 -13.12
N ALA A 75 0.32 14.18 -13.83
CA ALA A 75 -0.88 14.36 -14.63
C ALA A 75 -2.07 14.89 -13.81
N ARG A 76 -2.32 14.32 -12.63
CA ARG A 76 -3.32 14.80 -11.66
C ARG A 76 -3.10 16.27 -11.32
N SER A 77 -1.86 16.65 -11.05
CA SER A 77 -1.51 18.03 -10.68
C SER A 77 -1.77 19.03 -11.81
N LEU A 78 -1.51 18.63 -13.06
CA LEU A 78 -1.73 19.44 -14.27
C LEU A 78 -3.21 19.56 -14.62
N TYR A 79 -3.95 18.47 -14.50
CA TYR A 79 -5.37 18.44 -14.78
C TYR A 79 -6.15 19.38 -13.84
N ALA A 80 -5.74 19.47 -12.59
CA ALA A 80 -6.31 20.42 -11.63
C ALA A 80 -6.06 21.91 -12.01
N ASN A 81 -5.09 22.19 -12.88
CA ASN A 81 -4.78 23.53 -13.43
C ASN A 81 -4.70 24.67 -12.39
N ASN A 82 -4.08 24.42 -11.24
CA ASN A 82 -3.92 25.44 -10.20
C ASN A 82 -2.89 26.52 -10.59
N ASN A 83 -2.76 27.56 -9.78
CA ASN A 83 -1.79 28.64 -9.98
C ASN A 83 -0.43 28.39 -9.31
N ILE A 84 -0.39 27.50 -8.31
CA ILE A 84 0.79 27.17 -7.53
C ILE A 84 1.00 25.65 -7.58
N TYR A 85 2.22 25.24 -7.94
CA TYR A 85 2.65 23.85 -8.01
C TYR A 85 3.81 23.64 -7.05
N LEU A 86 3.66 22.66 -6.15
CA LEU A 86 4.69 22.20 -5.24
C LEU A 86 5.09 20.80 -5.68
N LEU A 87 6.29 20.68 -6.23
CA LEU A 87 6.80 19.45 -6.84
C LEU A 87 7.98 18.94 -6.01
N ASP A 88 7.76 17.84 -5.29
CA ASP A 88 8.76 17.21 -4.43
C ASP A 88 9.42 16.04 -5.16
N ASP A 89 10.56 16.30 -5.80
CA ASP A 89 11.38 15.35 -6.55
C ASP A 89 10.59 14.42 -7.51
N PRO A 90 9.73 14.97 -8.39
CA PRO A 90 8.78 14.18 -9.18
C PRO A 90 9.44 13.34 -10.28
N LEU A 91 10.71 13.61 -10.62
CA LEU A 91 11.45 12.96 -11.71
C LEU A 91 12.42 11.88 -11.23
N SER A 92 12.53 11.63 -9.92
CA SER A 92 13.50 10.69 -9.36
C SER A 92 13.28 9.22 -9.77
N ALA A 93 12.03 8.83 -10.00
CA ALA A 93 11.64 7.45 -10.32
C ALA A 93 11.47 7.18 -11.81
N VAL A 94 11.73 8.17 -12.68
CA VAL A 94 11.58 8.02 -14.14
C VAL A 94 12.94 7.91 -14.82
N ASP A 95 12.96 7.20 -15.95
CA ASP A 95 14.15 7.12 -16.81
C ASP A 95 14.59 8.51 -17.29
N ALA A 96 15.88 8.70 -17.57
CA ALA A 96 16.45 9.98 -17.96
C ALA A 96 15.80 10.57 -19.22
N HIS A 97 15.46 9.75 -20.23
CA HIS A 97 14.83 10.22 -21.46
C HIS A 97 13.41 10.74 -21.20
N VAL A 98 12.62 9.96 -20.45
CA VAL A 98 11.26 10.36 -20.05
C VAL A 98 11.31 11.57 -19.11
N GLY A 99 12.27 11.61 -18.19
CA GLY A 99 12.49 12.73 -17.27
C GLY A 99 12.78 14.04 -18.00
N GLN A 100 13.62 14.01 -19.04
CA GLN A 100 13.89 15.18 -19.88
C GLN A 100 12.62 15.65 -20.61
N TYR A 101 11.85 14.72 -21.19
CA TYR A 101 10.59 15.05 -21.86
C TYR A 101 9.58 15.70 -20.91
N LEU A 102 9.40 15.13 -19.72
CA LEU A 102 8.52 15.68 -18.68
C LEU A 102 8.99 17.06 -18.22
N PHE A 103 10.29 17.25 -18.05
CA PHE A 103 10.84 18.53 -17.66
C PHE A 103 10.50 19.64 -18.67
N GLU A 104 10.71 19.37 -19.97
CA GLU A 104 10.46 20.34 -21.04
C GLU A 104 8.97 20.61 -21.29
N ASN A 105 8.17 19.54 -21.36
CA ASN A 105 6.77 19.64 -21.76
C ASN A 105 5.83 19.92 -20.59
N VAL A 106 6.23 19.63 -19.36
CA VAL A 106 5.44 19.91 -18.16
C VAL A 106 5.99 21.10 -17.40
N ILE A 107 7.19 20.96 -16.82
CA ILE A 107 7.71 21.93 -15.84
C ILE A 107 8.02 23.27 -16.50
N LEU A 108 8.76 23.27 -17.62
CA LEU A 108 9.03 24.50 -18.37
C LEU A 108 7.78 25.07 -19.05
N LYS A 109 6.80 24.24 -19.39
CA LYS A 109 5.50 24.70 -19.90
C LYS A 109 4.72 25.45 -18.82
N LEU A 110 4.65 24.94 -17.59
CA LEU A 110 4.03 25.63 -16.46
C LEU A 110 4.67 27.01 -16.21
N LYS A 111 6.01 27.07 -16.26
CA LYS A 111 6.76 28.32 -16.17
C LYS A 111 6.37 29.31 -17.28
N ARG A 112 6.31 28.86 -18.55
CA ARG A 112 5.90 29.69 -19.70
C ARG A 112 4.47 30.22 -19.58
N LEU A 113 3.59 29.46 -18.92
CA LEU A 113 2.20 29.86 -18.65
C LEU A 113 2.07 30.84 -17.46
N GLY A 114 3.18 31.27 -16.86
CA GLY A 114 3.18 32.20 -15.72
C GLY A 114 2.67 31.58 -14.41
N LYS A 115 2.73 30.25 -14.29
CA LYS A 115 2.37 29.54 -13.05
C LYS A 115 3.54 29.59 -12.07
N CYS A 116 3.23 29.63 -10.77
CA CYS A 116 4.25 29.53 -9.72
C CYS A 116 4.61 28.06 -9.51
N VAL A 117 5.87 27.69 -9.74
CA VAL A 117 6.35 26.31 -9.58
C VAL A 117 7.49 26.31 -8.57
N VAL A 118 7.30 25.58 -7.46
CA VAL A 118 8.36 25.25 -6.51
C VAL A 118 8.79 23.83 -6.83
N PHE A 119 10.01 23.68 -7.32
CA PHE A 119 10.56 22.41 -7.75
C PHE A 119 11.73 22.02 -6.84
N VAL A 120 11.51 20.99 -6.04
CA VAL A 120 12.54 20.38 -5.19
C VAL A 120 13.15 19.23 -5.98
N THR A 121 14.46 19.18 -6.11
CA THR A 121 15.13 18.09 -6.81
C THR A 121 16.55 17.89 -6.31
N ASN A 122 17.02 16.64 -6.42
CA ASN A 122 18.44 16.31 -6.29
C ASN A 122 19.15 16.27 -7.65
N ALA A 123 18.42 16.35 -8.77
CA ALA A 123 18.97 16.26 -10.11
C ALA A 123 19.53 17.62 -10.57
N MET A 124 20.86 17.76 -10.55
CA MET A 124 21.56 19.01 -10.85
C MET A 124 21.32 19.52 -12.29
N GLN A 125 21.07 18.61 -13.24
CA GLN A 125 20.87 18.95 -14.66
C GLN A 125 19.73 19.94 -14.96
N TYR A 126 18.72 20.00 -14.09
CA TYR A 126 17.53 20.83 -14.29
C TYR A 126 17.66 22.24 -13.70
N ILE A 127 18.59 22.43 -12.75
CA ILE A 127 18.72 23.65 -11.94
C ILE A 127 19.01 24.87 -12.81
N LYS A 128 19.79 24.70 -13.89
CA LYS A 128 20.17 25.77 -14.82
C LYS A 128 19.00 26.48 -15.52
N PHE A 129 17.81 25.89 -15.53
CA PHE A 129 16.63 26.46 -16.17
C PHE A 129 15.68 27.18 -15.19
N MET A 130 16.00 27.17 -13.89
CA MET A 130 15.20 27.78 -12.84
C MET A 130 15.49 29.28 -12.74
N ASP A 131 14.48 30.06 -12.35
CA ASP A 131 14.62 31.52 -12.21
C ASP A 131 15.36 31.92 -10.94
N ASN A 132 15.04 31.23 -9.83
CA ASN A 132 15.67 31.41 -8.54
C ASN A 132 15.96 30.04 -7.94
N ILE A 133 17.11 29.92 -7.29
CA ILE A 133 17.56 28.69 -6.66
C ILE A 133 17.76 28.97 -5.18
N VAL A 134 17.29 28.06 -4.34
CA VAL A 134 17.48 28.08 -2.89
C VAL A 134 18.26 26.82 -2.53
N VAL A 135 19.41 27.00 -1.90
CA VAL A 135 20.24 25.91 -1.39
C VAL A 135 19.98 25.78 0.10
N ILE A 136 19.64 24.57 0.54
CA ILE A 136 19.35 24.26 1.93
C ILE A 136 20.38 23.25 2.41
N ASP A 137 21.02 23.55 3.53
CA ASP A 137 21.92 22.64 4.24
C ASP A 137 21.62 22.66 5.74
N ASN A 138 21.59 21.48 6.37
CA ASN A 138 21.32 21.32 7.80
C ASN A 138 20.08 22.09 8.30
N GLY A 139 19.01 22.12 7.49
CA GLY A 139 17.75 22.82 7.80
C GLY A 139 17.82 24.34 7.73
N ARG A 140 18.90 24.92 7.18
CA ARG A 140 19.09 26.36 6.98
C ARG A 140 19.30 26.68 5.51
N ILE A 141 18.80 27.85 5.10
CA ILE A 141 19.09 28.36 3.75
C ILE A 141 20.52 28.90 3.74
N THR A 142 21.40 28.29 2.97
CA THR A 142 22.81 28.68 2.85
C THR A 142 23.05 29.66 1.72
N GLN A 143 22.40 29.45 0.58
CA GLN A 143 22.52 30.31 -0.59
C GLN A 143 21.16 30.51 -1.27
N HIS A 144 21.00 31.67 -1.90
CA HIS A 144 19.82 32.01 -2.69
C HIS A 144 20.21 33.00 -3.80
N GLY A 145 19.74 32.75 -5.02
CA GLY A 145 19.98 33.65 -6.16
C GLY A 145 19.70 33.02 -7.52
N SER A 146 20.10 33.71 -8.57
CA SER A 146 20.11 33.18 -9.94
C SER A 146 21.22 32.14 -10.11
N TYR A 147 21.06 31.23 -11.08
CA TYR A 147 22.07 30.21 -11.40
C TYR A 147 23.46 30.81 -11.64
N ASN A 148 23.53 31.90 -12.41
CA ASN A 148 24.81 32.54 -12.74
C ASN A 148 25.48 33.14 -11.51
N ASP A 149 24.69 33.76 -10.62
CA ASP A 149 25.21 34.39 -9.40
C ASP A 149 25.79 33.34 -8.45
N LEU A 150 25.07 32.22 -8.27
CA LEU A 150 25.49 31.11 -7.42
C LEU A 150 26.69 30.33 -7.98
N MET A 151 26.82 30.26 -9.31
CA MET A 151 27.96 29.59 -9.95
C MET A 151 29.24 30.45 -9.93
N ASN A 152 29.11 31.77 -9.85
CA ASN A 152 30.25 32.67 -9.72
C ASN A 152 30.90 32.62 -8.33
N ASP A 153 30.14 32.22 -7.31
CA ASP A 153 30.66 31.99 -5.96
C ASP A 153 31.37 30.62 -5.89
N THR A 154 32.68 30.63 -6.11
CA THR A 154 33.53 29.42 -6.13
C THR A 154 33.58 28.69 -4.79
N ASN A 155 33.34 29.38 -3.68
CA ASN A 155 33.25 28.78 -2.35
C ASN A 155 31.83 28.32 -2.01
N GLY A 156 30.87 28.56 -2.90
CA GLY A 156 29.48 28.21 -2.73
C GLY A 156 29.22 26.72 -2.73
N LEU A 157 28.30 26.28 -1.87
CA LEU A 157 27.90 24.88 -1.76
C LEU A 157 27.36 24.35 -3.11
N LEU A 158 26.57 25.15 -3.83
CA LEU A 158 26.06 24.77 -5.14
C LEU A 158 27.18 24.53 -6.17
N CYS A 159 28.19 25.41 -6.19
CA CYS A 159 29.32 25.26 -7.12
C CYS A 159 30.09 23.95 -6.84
N GLN A 160 30.32 23.62 -5.56
CA GLN A 160 30.97 22.37 -5.14
C GLN A 160 30.14 21.12 -5.49
N MET A 161 28.81 21.18 -5.33
CA MET A 161 27.91 20.11 -5.76
C MET A 161 27.93 19.93 -7.28
N MET A 162 27.99 21.03 -8.03
CA MET A 162 28.03 20.97 -9.49
C MET A 162 29.37 20.45 -10.03
N SER A 163 30.49 20.80 -9.40
CA SER A 163 31.81 20.27 -9.78
C SER A 163 31.90 18.75 -9.55
N SER A 164 31.45 18.27 -8.39
CA SER A 164 31.44 16.82 -8.09
C SER A 164 30.50 16.05 -9.01
N PHE A 165 29.33 16.62 -9.34
CA PHE A 165 28.43 16.05 -10.34
C PHE A 165 29.08 15.93 -11.72
N ASN A 166 29.75 16.98 -12.20
CA ASN A 166 30.43 16.98 -13.50
C ASN A 166 31.61 15.99 -13.55
N GLU A 167 32.36 15.83 -12.45
CA GLU A 167 33.41 14.80 -12.36
C GLU A 167 32.84 13.39 -12.47
N THR A 168 31.71 13.14 -11.81
CA THR A 168 31.03 11.84 -11.85
C THR A 168 30.56 11.50 -13.27
N LEU A 169 29.98 12.47 -13.99
CA LEU A 169 29.57 12.30 -15.39
C LEU A 169 30.76 12.01 -16.32
N ARG A 170 31.87 12.73 -16.14
CA ARG A 170 33.09 12.47 -16.93
C ARG A 170 33.62 11.07 -16.69
N GLN A 171 33.58 10.59 -15.45
CA GLN A 171 34.02 9.24 -15.11
C GLN A 171 33.13 8.16 -15.73
N SER A 172 31.81 8.34 -15.74
CA SER A 172 30.89 7.40 -16.41
C SER A 172 31.12 7.36 -17.92
N ASP A 173 31.28 8.52 -18.56
CA ASP A 173 31.53 8.59 -20.00
C ASP A 173 32.85 7.88 -20.38
N ILE A 174 33.89 8.00 -19.55
CA ILE A 174 35.17 7.31 -19.76
C ILE A 174 34.99 5.79 -19.65
N ILE A 175 34.23 5.31 -18.66
CA ILE A 175 33.96 3.88 -18.46
C ILE A 175 33.16 3.31 -19.63
N ASP A 176 32.12 4.01 -20.08
CA ASP A 176 31.31 3.59 -21.23
C ASP A 176 32.15 3.52 -22.51
N ASN A 177 33.02 4.51 -22.75
CA ASN A 177 33.93 4.51 -23.90
C ASN A 177 35.01 3.41 -23.81
N LEU A 178 35.51 3.07 -22.62
CA LEU A 178 36.43 1.96 -22.41
C LEU A 178 35.73 0.61 -22.66
N SER A 179 34.50 0.44 -22.16
CA SER A 179 33.70 -0.79 -22.36
C SER A 179 33.35 -1.03 -23.84
N ASN A 180 33.13 0.05 -24.61
CA ASN A 180 32.88 -0.04 -26.04
C ASN A 180 34.17 -0.31 -26.85
N ASN A 181 35.35 0.11 -26.36
CA ASN A 181 36.62 -0.11 -27.05
C ASN A 181 37.21 -1.52 -26.87
N ASP A 182 36.82 -2.26 -25.82
CA ASP A 182 37.17 -3.67 -25.64
C ASP A 182 36.29 -4.64 -26.47
N SER A 183 35.40 -4.10 -27.32
CA SER A 183 34.52 -4.88 -28.20
C SER A 183 35.07 -5.12 -29.62
N ASN A 184 36.38 -4.94 -29.86
CA ASN A 184 37.02 -5.29 -31.14
C ASN A 184 37.24 -6.80 -31.36
N GLY A 185 36.33 -7.62 -30.84
CA GLY A 185 36.29 -9.06 -31.03
C GLY A 185 34.94 -9.65 -30.65
N ASN A 186 34.13 -9.97 -31.67
CA ASN A 186 32.85 -10.69 -31.64
C ASN A 186 31.56 -9.88 -31.35
N ASP A 187 31.26 -8.92 -32.24
CA ASP A 187 29.92 -8.33 -32.38
C ASP A 187 28.81 -9.31 -32.80
N ASN A 188 29.15 -10.55 -33.14
CA ASN A 188 28.14 -11.55 -33.53
C ASN A 188 27.51 -12.29 -32.35
N ILE A 189 28.12 -12.29 -31.15
CA ILE A 189 27.63 -13.09 -30.01
C ILE A 189 26.59 -12.31 -29.17
N ILE A 190 26.75 -10.99 -29.04
CA ILE A 190 25.84 -10.16 -28.23
C ILE A 190 24.50 -9.92 -28.96
N VAL A 191 24.53 -9.83 -30.30
CA VAL A 191 23.32 -9.73 -31.12
C VAL A 191 22.52 -11.03 -31.04
N GLU A 192 23.16 -12.20 -31.02
CA GLU A 192 22.48 -13.49 -30.94
C GLU A 192 21.82 -13.74 -29.57
N VAL A 193 22.43 -13.26 -28.47
CA VAL A 193 21.85 -13.37 -27.12
C VAL A 193 20.67 -12.41 -26.92
N LYS A 194 20.73 -11.18 -27.46
CA LYS A 194 19.58 -10.23 -27.42
C LYS A 194 18.43 -10.68 -28.31
N LEU A 195 18.71 -11.23 -29.49
CA LEU A 195 17.69 -11.68 -30.45
C LEU A 195 17.01 -12.97 -29.97
N ASN A 196 17.72 -13.85 -29.26
CA ASN A 196 17.13 -15.02 -28.60
C ASN A 196 16.32 -14.69 -27.34
N ALA A 197 16.68 -13.63 -26.59
CA ALA A 197 15.87 -13.13 -25.48
C ALA A 197 14.57 -12.46 -25.96
N ILE A 198 14.59 -11.79 -27.11
CA ILE A 198 13.41 -11.20 -27.75
C ILE A 198 12.50 -12.29 -28.33
N ASN A 199 13.08 -13.36 -28.91
CA ASN A 199 12.32 -14.49 -29.44
C ASN A 199 11.71 -15.40 -28.35
N SER A 200 12.29 -15.47 -27.16
CA SER A 200 11.70 -16.21 -26.02
C SER A 200 10.57 -15.43 -25.31
N LEU A 201 10.49 -14.12 -25.50
CA LEU A 201 9.37 -13.28 -25.05
C LEU A 201 8.18 -13.30 -26.03
N ASN A 202 8.44 -13.41 -27.34
CA ASN A 202 7.39 -13.38 -28.36
C ASN A 202 6.55 -14.68 -28.46
N ASN A 203 7.05 -15.82 -27.99
CA ASN A 203 6.32 -17.09 -28.04
C ASN A 203 5.30 -17.29 -26.91
N ASN A 204 5.13 -16.32 -26.00
CA ASN A 204 4.15 -16.38 -24.90
C ASN A 204 2.99 -15.38 -25.04
N LEU A 205 2.81 -14.75 -26.21
CA LEU A 205 1.77 -13.75 -26.46
C LEU A 205 0.58 -14.27 -27.29
N ASP A 206 0.35 -15.58 -27.29
CA ASP A 206 -0.96 -16.14 -27.66
C ASP A 206 -1.91 -16.13 -26.46
N LEU A 207 -2.32 -14.92 -26.06
CA LEU A 207 -3.51 -14.69 -25.23
C LEU A 207 -4.55 -13.96 -26.07
N SER A 208 -4.96 -14.60 -27.16
CA SER A 208 -6.18 -14.22 -27.84
C SER A 208 -7.39 -14.54 -26.93
N LYS A 209 -8.24 -13.52 -26.76
CA LYS A 209 -9.61 -13.56 -26.23
C LYS A 209 -9.78 -13.86 -24.74
N LYS A 210 -9.88 -12.77 -23.98
CA LYS A 210 -11.18 -12.27 -23.48
C LYS A 210 -10.99 -10.80 -23.10
N VAL A 211 -11.72 -9.92 -23.78
CA VAL A 211 -11.97 -8.55 -23.31
C VAL A 211 -12.76 -8.70 -22.03
N GLY A 212 -12.05 -8.82 -20.91
CA GLY A 212 -12.60 -8.83 -19.58
C GLY A 212 -12.77 -7.38 -19.17
N ASP A 213 -14.01 -7.03 -18.82
CA ASP A 213 -14.39 -5.78 -18.17
C ASP A 213 -13.29 -5.42 -17.15
N GLY A 214 -12.71 -4.21 -17.23
CA GLY A 214 -11.49 -3.77 -16.53
C GLY A 214 -11.59 -3.68 -15.00
N LYS A 215 -12.54 -4.42 -14.45
CA LYS A 215 -12.96 -4.52 -13.06
C LYS A 215 -12.27 -5.71 -12.40
N LEU A 216 -11.20 -5.44 -11.68
CA LEU A 216 -10.44 -6.40 -10.87
C LEU A 216 -10.85 -6.33 -9.40
N ILE A 217 -11.51 -5.24 -8.99
CA ILE A 217 -12.05 -5.04 -7.66
C ILE A 217 -13.39 -5.77 -7.57
N THR A 218 -13.37 -6.97 -7.00
CA THR A 218 -14.57 -7.57 -6.44
C THR A 218 -14.95 -6.78 -5.18
N VAL A 219 -16.15 -6.21 -5.19
CA VAL A 219 -16.74 -5.66 -3.97
C VAL A 219 -16.94 -6.84 -3.04
N GLU A 220 -16.44 -6.76 -1.82
CA GLU A 220 -16.71 -7.81 -0.83
C GLU A 220 -18.22 -7.88 -0.64
N ASP A 221 -18.81 -9.02 -1.01
CA ASP A 221 -20.21 -9.29 -0.73
C ASP A 221 -20.39 -9.34 0.79
N ARG A 222 -20.96 -8.26 1.34
CA ARG A 222 -21.43 -8.21 2.71
C ARG A 222 -22.92 -8.51 2.69
N GLU A 223 -23.29 -9.69 3.14
CA GLU A 223 -24.68 -9.95 3.49
C GLU A 223 -25.02 -9.11 4.73
N VAL A 224 -25.95 -8.15 4.58
CA VAL A 224 -26.48 -7.36 5.69
C VAL A 224 -27.78 -8.03 6.14
N GLY A 225 -27.74 -8.73 7.27
CA GLY A 225 -28.88 -9.46 7.81
C GLY A 225 -28.50 -10.44 8.91
N ASP A 226 -29.43 -11.31 9.28
CA ASP A 226 -29.20 -12.36 10.27
C ASP A 226 -28.21 -13.42 9.74
N VAL A 227 -27.33 -13.86 10.64
CA VAL A 227 -26.30 -14.86 10.32
C VAL A 227 -26.98 -16.21 10.06
N ASN A 228 -26.75 -16.78 8.88
CA ASN A 228 -27.28 -18.09 8.51
C ASN A 228 -26.78 -19.19 9.49
N ILE A 229 -27.68 -20.07 9.96
CA ILE A 229 -27.36 -21.19 10.86
C ILE A 229 -26.22 -22.08 10.32
N ASN A 230 -26.07 -22.14 8.99
CA ASN A 230 -25.00 -22.87 8.30
C ASN A 230 -23.60 -22.35 8.66
N ILE A 231 -23.46 -21.08 9.04
CA ILE A 231 -22.20 -20.49 9.49
C ILE A 231 -21.82 -21.04 10.87
N TYR A 232 -22.80 -21.21 11.76
CA TYR A 232 -22.58 -21.84 13.07
C TYR A 232 -22.18 -23.31 12.94
N ILE A 233 -22.81 -24.04 12.02
CA ILE A 233 -22.43 -25.44 11.73
C ILE A 233 -21.00 -25.51 11.18
N LYS A 234 -20.63 -24.63 10.25
CA LYS A 234 -19.24 -24.55 9.74
C LYS A 234 -18.23 -24.19 10.82
N TRP A 235 -18.59 -23.30 11.73
CA TRP A 235 -17.75 -22.96 12.88
C TRP A 235 -17.53 -24.18 13.78
N LEU A 236 -18.60 -24.93 14.05
CA LEU A 236 -18.57 -26.12 14.90
C LEU A 236 -17.81 -27.29 14.22
N GLU A 237 -17.91 -27.42 12.90
CA GLU A 237 -17.07 -28.33 12.11
C GLU A 237 -15.59 -27.96 12.21
N SER A 238 -15.26 -26.67 12.15
CA SER A 238 -13.89 -26.17 12.22
C SER A 238 -13.29 -26.26 13.64
N SER A 239 -14.12 -26.18 14.69
CA SER A 239 -13.68 -26.26 16.09
C SER A 239 -13.39 -27.68 16.59
N GLY A 240 -13.42 -28.69 15.71
CA GLY A 240 -13.19 -30.10 16.07
C GLY A 240 -14.37 -31.03 15.80
N GLY A 241 -15.39 -30.57 15.06
CA GLY A 241 -16.52 -31.36 14.63
C GLY A 241 -17.65 -31.45 15.65
N LEU A 242 -18.80 -31.98 15.20
CA LEU A 242 -20.03 -32.14 15.99
C LEU A 242 -19.81 -32.91 17.31
N ILE A 243 -18.83 -33.81 17.35
CA ILE A 243 -18.50 -34.61 18.53
C ILE A 243 -17.94 -33.73 19.65
N VAL A 244 -17.02 -32.80 19.34
CA VAL A 244 -16.45 -31.88 20.33
C VAL A 244 -17.52 -30.92 20.86
N GLY A 245 -18.40 -30.43 19.97
CA GLY A 245 -19.55 -29.63 20.38
C GLY A 245 -20.49 -30.37 21.33
N PHE A 246 -20.76 -31.66 21.08
CA PHE A 246 -21.59 -32.49 21.95
C PHE A 246 -20.93 -32.76 23.31
N ILE A 247 -19.62 -33.02 23.34
CA ILE A 247 -18.86 -33.21 24.58
C ILE A 247 -18.86 -31.94 25.43
N LEU A 248 -18.65 -30.77 24.83
CA LEU A 248 -18.73 -29.48 25.52
C LEU A 248 -20.12 -29.23 26.09
N LEU A 249 -21.18 -29.49 25.31
CA LEU A 249 -22.56 -29.36 25.77
C LEU A 249 -22.84 -30.29 26.96
N LEU A 250 -22.35 -31.53 26.91
CA LEU A 250 -22.48 -32.49 28.02
C LEU A 250 -21.74 -32.00 29.27
N LEU A 251 -20.51 -31.50 29.13
CA LEU A 251 -19.74 -30.93 30.25
C LEU A 251 -20.45 -29.71 30.86
N CYS A 252 -21.05 -28.83 30.06
CA CYS A 252 -21.82 -27.70 30.56
C CYS A 252 -23.07 -28.14 31.33
N ILE A 253 -23.81 -29.14 30.83
CA ILE A 253 -24.97 -29.70 31.55
C ILE A 253 -24.51 -30.38 32.85
N ALA A 254 -23.40 -31.12 32.82
CA ALA A 254 -22.83 -31.75 34.00
C ALA A 254 -22.44 -30.70 35.06
N ASN A 255 -21.84 -29.59 34.65
CA ASN A 255 -21.50 -28.48 35.52
C ASN A 255 -22.75 -27.86 36.17
N GLU A 256 -23.77 -27.52 35.37
CA GLU A 256 -24.99 -26.90 35.89
C GLU A 256 -25.77 -27.84 36.80
N SER A 257 -25.85 -29.12 36.44
CA SER A 257 -26.53 -30.13 37.26
C SER A 257 -25.82 -30.36 38.60
N SER A 258 -24.49 -30.31 38.64
CA SER A 258 -23.72 -30.46 39.87
C SER A 258 -23.91 -29.24 40.79
N ASN A 259 -23.99 -28.03 40.23
CA ASN A 259 -24.32 -26.81 40.98
C ASN A 259 -25.72 -26.89 41.62
N ILE A 260 -26.73 -27.31 40.86
CA ILE A 260 -28.09 -27.49 41.36
C ILE A 260 -28.14 -28.57 42.45
N LEU A 261 -27.42 -29.69 42.26
CA LEU A 261 -27.35 -30.77 43.24
C LEU A 261 -26.69 -30.31 44.54
N GLY A 262 -25.64 -29.49 44.45
CA GLY A 262 -25.00 -28.88 45.62
C GLY A 262 -25.96 -27.99 46.42
N GLN A 263 -26.73 -27.14 45.73
CA GLN A 263 -27.76 -26.30 46.38
C GLN A 263 -28.90 -27.12 46.98
N TRP A 264 -29.36 -28.15 46.27
CA TRP A 264 -30.37 -29.07 46.76
C TRP A 264 -29.90 -29.82 48.02
N TRP A 265 -28.64 -30.27 48.05
CA TRP A 265 -28.05 -30.94 49.21
C TRP A 265 -27.98 -30.03 50.45
N ILE A 266 -27.59 -28.77 50.28
CA ILE A 266 -27.60 -27.77 51.38
C ILE A 266 -29.03 -27.56 51.90
N SER A 267 -30.02 -27.49 51.01
CA SER A 267 -31.43 -27.34 51.39
C SER A 267 -31.89 -28.51 52.28
N GLN A 268 -31.58 -29.74 51.89
CA GLN A 268 -31.96 -30.93 52.67
C GLN A 268 -31.24 -31.03 54.01
N LEU A 269 -29.97 -30.62 54.05
CA LEU A 269 -29.19 -30.48 55.27
C LEU A 269 -29.84 -29.46 56.22
N SER A 270 -30.26 -28.30 55.70
CA SER A 270 -30.95 -27.24 56.46
C SER A 270 -32.28 -27.72 57.07
N GLN A 271 -33.10 -28.45 56.31
CA GLN A 271 -34.35 -29.05 56.81
C GLN A 271 -34.09 -30.11 57.91
N SER A 272 -33.04 -30.90 57.74
CA SER A 272 -32.61 -31.90 58.73
C SER A 272 -32.14 -31.24 60.04
N PHE A 273 -31.54 -30.04 59.95
CA PHE A 273 -31.18 -29.26 61.13
C PHE A 273 -32.40 -28.68 61.87
N SER A 274 -33.46 -28.29 61.16
CA SER A 274 -34.65 -27.71 61.78
C SER A 274 -35.52 -28.72 62.56
N THR A 275 -35.38 -30.03 62.30
CA THR A 275 -36.32 -31.07 62.80
C THR A 275 -35.77 -31.96 63.93
N LYS A 276 -34.45 -31.98 64.21
CA LYS A 276 -33.85 -32.84 65.26
C LYS A 276 -32.84 -32.08 66.13
N HIS A 277 -33.28 -31.61 67.31
CA HIS A 277 -32.45 -30.81 68.21
C HIS A 277 -31.48 -31.59 69.13
N HIS A 278 -31.64 -32.91 69.32
CA HIS A 278 -30.72 -33.67 70.19
C HIS A 278 -30.56 -35.11 69.72
N THR A 279 -29.55 -35.38 68.90
CA THR A 279 -28.72 -36.61 68.86
C THR A 279 -27.87 -36.63 67.57
N ILE A 280 -26.59 -36.99 67.73
CA ILE A 280 -25.60 -37.37 66.69
C ILE A 280 -24.81 -36.22 66.06
N LEU A 281 -23.65 -35.89 66.67
CA LEU A 281 -22.57 -35.09 66.05
C LEU A 281 -21.86 -35.85 64.91
N THR A 282 -21.95 -37.18 64.88
CA THR A 282 -21.25 -38.05 63.91
C THR A 282 -21.92 -38.10 62.52
N SER A 283 -23.21 -37.78 62.39
CA SER A 283 -23.92 -37.67 61.11
C SER A 283 -23.67 -36.33 60.42
N LYS A 284 -23.29 -35.29 61.18
CA LYS A 284 -22.97 -33.96 60.64
C LYS A 284 -21.71 -33.99 59.80
N TRP A 285 -20.66 -34.65 60.28
CA TRP A 285 -19.41 -34.85 59.54
C TRP A 285 -19.63 -35.65 58.26
N PHE A 286 -20.48 -36.68 58.28
CA PHE A 286 -20.81 -37.46 57.10
C PHE A 286 -21.44 -36.60 55.98
N HIS A 287 -22.44 -35.77 56.31
CA HIS A 287 -23.10 -34.91 55.31
C HIS A 287 -22.19 -33.77 54.83
N LEU A 288 -21.31 -33.25 55.69
CA LEU A 288 -20.33 -32.22 55.34
C LEU A 288 -19.25 -32.79 54.40
N VAL A 289 -18.78 -34.02 54.66
CA VAL A 289 -17.83 -34.70 53.77
C VAL A 289 -18.44 -34.93 52.38
N ILE A 290 -19.70 -35.36 52.29
CA ILE A 290 -20.39 -35.51 50.99
C ILE A 290 -20.49 -34.17 50.26
N TYR A 291 -20.84 -33.09 50.97
CA TYR A 291 -20.90 -31.75 50.38
C TYR A 291 -19.53 -31.27 49.86
N VAL A 292 -18.47 -31.47 50.64
CA VAL A 292 -17.10 -31.14 50.23
C VAL A 292 -16.68 -31.96 49.01
N LEU A 293 -17.02 -33.25 48.95
CA LEU A 293 -16.74 -34.09 47.78
C LEU A 293 -17.48 -33.63 46.52
N ILE A 294 -18.75 -33.23 46.64
CA ILE A 294 -19.51 -32.66 45.52
C ILE A 294 -18.86 -31.37 45.02
N ASN A 295 -18.44 -30.48 45.92
CA ASN A 295 -17.76 -29.23 45.53
C ASN A 295 -16.38 -29.46 44.92
N ILE A 296 -15.60 -30.41 45.43
CA ILE A 296 -14.31 -30.81 44.83
C ILE A 296 -14.54 -31.33 43.40
N PHE A 297 -15.60 -32.12 43.20
CA PHE A 297 -15.97 -32.62 41.87
C PHE A 297 -16.38 -31.48 40.91
N VAL A 298 -17.15 -30.49 41.38
CA VAL A 298 -17.47 -29.28 40.60
C VAL A 298 -16.20 -28.54 40.21
N ILE A 299 -15.29 -28.30 41.16
CA ILE A 299 -14.03 -27.60 40.90
C ILE A 299 -13.19 -28.37 39.87
N ALA A 300 -13.15 -29.70 39.96
CA ALA A 300 -12.43 -30.53 38.99
C ALA A 300 -13.04 -30.44 37.57
N ILE A 301 -14.37 -30.36 37.44
CA ILE A 301 -15.04 -30.16 36.14
C ILE A 301 -14.72 -28.77 35.58
N VAL A 302 -14.78 -27.72 36.41
CA VAL A 302 -14.48 -26.35 35.98
C VAL A 302 -13.02 -26.21 35.53
N VAL A 303 -12.08 -26.78 36.29
CA VAL A 303 -10.65 -26.79 35.91
C VAL A 303 -10.39 -27.60 34.63
N SER A 304 -11.23 -28.59 34.31
CA SER A 304 -11.14 -29.35 33.06
C SER A 304 -11.70 -28.59 31.84
N GLN A 305 -12.39 -27.45 32.04
CA GLN A 305 -12.95 -26.62 30.97
C GLN A 305 -12.04 -25.43 30.59
N GLU A 306 -11.13 -25.00 31.45
CA GLU A 306 -10.06 -24.03 31.13
C GLU A 306 -8.91 -24.67 30.35
#